data_AF-A0A1Y1ZC16-F1
#
_entry.id   AF-A0A1Y1ZC16-F1
#
_cell.length_a   1.000
_cell.length_b   1.000
_cell.length_c   1.000
_cell.angle_alpha   90.00
_cell.angle_beta   90.00
_cell.angle_gamma   90.00
#
_symmetry.space_group_name_H-M   'P 1'
#
loop_
_entity.id
_entity.type
_entity.pdbx_description
1 polymer ?
#
loop_
_entity_poly.entity_id
_entity_poly.type
_entity_poly.pdbx_seq_one_letter_code
_entity_poly.pdbx_strand_id
1 'polypeptide(L)'
;MLVRTKLLEGHINALPTNDRLSNNIQSHQSNMSLKYKKVLLIGASSGIGEAYAKKIVGDGKQVVVVGRRKENLDAFVKNQGQGKADAFQFDITKLDEIPKFAEDITGIHPDIDCVIINSGIQRGFDFSKPESVDLSAVTLEFTTNYLSYIHLTTAFLSHLQKQKNETALMYTSSGLALIPITRCANYCASKAALHHFVLCLREQVKDGPGNVKIVEIFPPAVQTELHDEKHQPDIKDGGKIGMPLKQYTEESWAMIVKGEENVPVGMSSNLFNLFENTRQEQFHKMVKMMKGGP
;
A
#
# COMPACT_ATOMS: atom_id res chain seq x y z
N MET A 1 -4.49 11.12 -41.04
CA MET A 1 -3.19 11.79 -41.28
C MET A 1 -2.38 11.63 -39.99
N LEU A 2 -1.50 10.63 -39.95
CA LEU A 2 -0.67 10.27 -38.81
C LEU A 2 0.41 11.35 -38.56
N VAL A 3 0.49 11.88 -37.35
CA VAL A 3 1.67 12.60 -36.84
C VAL A 3 2.03 11.97 -35.50
N ARG A 4 2.80 10.88 -35.53
CA ARG A 4 4.23 10.80 -35.16
C ARG A 4 4.51 11.12 -33.69
N THR A 5 4.28 10.12 -32.85
CA THR A 5 4.96 9.87 -31.58
C THR A 5 6.38 9.40 -31.87
N LYS A 6 7.38 10.25 -31.62
CA LYS A 6 8.82 9.86 -31.54
C LYS A 6 9.61 11.03 -30.96
N LEU A 7 9.85 11.01 -29.66
CA LEU A 7 10.90 11.74 -28.96
C LEU A 7 10.85 11.28 -27.50
N LEU A 8 11.63 10.24 -27.19
CA LEU A 8 12.21 9.91 -25.86
C LEU A 8 12.94 8.55 -25.94
N GLU A 9 13.76 8.35 -26.97
CA GLU A 9 14.76 7.28 -27.00
C GLU A 9 16.09 7.91 -27.39
N GLY A 10 17.00 8.04 -26.44
CA GLY A 10 18.36 8.52 -26.71
C GLY A 10 19.11 8.93 -25.45
N HIS A 11 20.14 8.14 -25.13
CA HIS A 11 21.29 8.45 -24.26
C HIS A 11 21.24 8.01 -22.79
N ILE A 12 21.42 6.71 -22.54
CA ILE A 12 22.22 6.23 -21.39
C ILE A 12 23.04 4.99 -21.84
N ASN A 13 24.32 5.20 -22.16
CA ASN A 13 25.41 4.21 -22.18
C ASN A 13 26.59 4.96 -21.57
N ALA A 14 27.47 4.44 -20.72
CA ALA A 14 27.62 3.17 -20.03
C ALA A 14 28.58 3.49 -18.86
N LEU A 15 28.35 2.94 -17.66
CA LEU A 15 29.33 2.94 -16.58
C LEU A 15 29.74 1.49 -16.28
N PRO A 16 31.01 1.23 -15.91
CA PRO A 16 31.55 -0.13 -15.87
C PRO A 16 30.88 -0.96 -14.78
N THR A 17 30.41 -2.16 -15.13
CA THR A 17 29.89 -3.15 -14.18
C THR A 17 31.03 -3.77 -13.39
N ASN A 18 31.09 -3.46 -12.10
CA ASN A 18 32.09 -4.02 -11.20
C ASN A 18 31.55 -5.35 -10.63
N ASP A 19 31.60 -6.42 -11.45
CA ASP A 19 31.04 -7.76 -11.19
C ASP A 19 31.62 -8.51 -9.98
N ARG A 20 32.56 -7.90 -9.23
CA ARG A 20 33.14 -8.48 -8.00
C ARG A 20 32.51 -7.95 -6.72
N LEU A 21 31.75 -6.85 -6.76
CA LEU A 21 31.01 -6.32 -5.61
C LEU A 21 29.59 -6.90 -5.49
N SER A 22 28.98 -7.33 -6.60
CA SER A 22 27.65 -7.95 -6.67
C SER A 22 27.57 -9.29 -5.92
N ASN A 23 28.61 -10.12 -6.02
CA ASN A 23 28.62 -11.45 -5.39
C ASN A 23 28.77 -11.43 -3.86
N ASN A 24 29.33 -10.35 -3.27
CA ASN A 24 29.47 -10.21 -1.82
C ASN A 24 28.26 -9.54 -1.14
N ILE A 25 27.37 -8.87 -1.90
CA ILE A 25 26.12 -8.32 -1.36
C ILE A 25 25.03 -9.40 -1.31
N GLN A 26 25.04 -10.35 -2.25
CA GLN A 26 24.06 -11.44 -2.33
C GLN A 26 24.16 -12.45 -1.18
N SER A 27 25.33 -12.62 -0.55
CA SER A 27 25.53 -13.58 0.55
C SER A 27 25.10 -13.04 1.93
N HIS A 28 24.70 -11.77 2.04
CA HIS A 28 24.21 -11.16 3.30
C HIS A 28 22.73 -10.76 3.27
N GLN A 29 22.07 -10.80 2.10
CA GLN A 29 20.62 -10.56 1.99
C GLN A 29 19.76 -11.79 2.33
N SER A 30 20.37 -12.95 2.54
CA SER A 30 19.69 -14.26 2.63
C SER A 30 19.02 -14.58 3.98
N ASN A 31 18.85 -13.64 4.92
CA ASN A 31 18.32 -13.94 6.25
C ASN A 31 17.34 -12.91 6.86
N MET A 32 16.90 -11.88 6.13
CA MET A 32 15.89 -10.97 6.67
C MET A 32 14.47 -11.47 6.36
N SER A 33 13.65 -11.61 7.40
CA SER A 33 12.24 -11.99 7.32
C SER A 33 11.38 -10.93 8.01
N LEU A 34 10.09 -10.90 7.70
CA LEU A 34 9.16 -9.98 8.36
C LEU A 34 9.24 -10.09 9.90
N LYS A 35 9.31 -8.94 10.58
CA LYS A 35 9.36 -8.87 12.04
C LYS A 35 8.09 -9.40 12.72
N TYR A 36 6.94 -9.17 12.09
CA TYR A 36 5.60 -9.47 12.59
C TYR A 36 5.22 -10.93 12.34
N LYS A 37 4.53 -11.55 13.30
CA LYS A 37 4.22 -12.98 13.31
C LYS A 37 2.87 -13.31 12.66
N LYS A 38 1.86 -12.45 12.84
CA LYS A 38 0.52 -12.65 12.28
C LYS A 38 -0.02 -11.35 11.69
N VAL A 39 -0.23 -11.39 10.39
CA VAL A 39 -0.59 -10.21 9.59
C VAL A 39 -2.04 -10.30 9.14
N LEU A 40 -2.85 -9.31 9.47
CA LEU A 40 -4.13 -9.06 8.80
C LEU A 40 -3.88 -8.27 7.51
N LEU A 41 -4.22 -8.84 6.35
CA LEU A 41 -4.01 -8.20 5.06
C LEU A 41 -5.34 -7.95 4.35
N ILE A 42 -5.71 -6.68 4.27
CA ILE A 42 -6.98 -6.22 3.70
C ILE A 42 -6.78 -5.79 2.26
N GLY A 43 -7.50 -6.43 1.33
CA GLY A 43 -7.29 -6.29 -0.11
C GLY A 43 -6.34 -7.34 -0.66
N ALA A 44 -6.44 -8.58 -0.17
CA ALA A 44 -5.55 -9.69 -0.47
C ALA A 44 -5.98 -10.54 -1.68
N SER A 45 -7.13 -10.25 -2.30
CA SER A 45 -7.75 -11.12 -3.29
C SER A 45 -7.13 -11.06 -4.71
N SER A 46 -6.10 -10.24 -4.94
CA SER A 46 -5.32 -10.16 -6.19
C SER A 46 -4.11 -9.23 -6.04
N GLY A 47 -3.32 -9.13 -7.11
CA GLY A 47 -2.33 -8.07 -7.32
C GLY A 47 -1.30 -7.98 -6.20
N ILE A 48 -1.04 -6.75 -5.74
CA ILE A 48 -0.06 -6.47 -4.68
C ILE A 48 -0.43 -7.20 -3.37
N GLY A 49 -1.71 -7.22 -3.00
CA GLY A 49 -2.15 -7.86 -1.76
C GLY A 49 -1.94 -9.36 -1.79
N GLU A 50 -2.30 -10.05 -2.87
CA GLU A 50 -2.02 -11.48 -2.99
C GLU A 50 -0.51 -11.76 -2.99
N ALA A 51 0.28 -10.91 -3.66
CA ALA A 51 1.74 -11.05 -3.69
C ALA A 51 2.37 -10.87 -2.30
N TYR A 52 1.91 -9.90 -1.51
CA TYR A 52 2.33 -9.74 -0.12
C TYR A 52 1.86 -10.90 0.76
N ALA A 53 0.65 -11.43 0.57
CA ALA A 53 0.19 -12.62 1.28
C ALA A 53 1.16 -13.80 1.08
N LYS A 54 1.63 -14.01 -0.16
CA LYS A 54 2.63 -15.04 -0.49
C LYS A 54 3.97 -14.78 0.19
N LYS A 55 4.41 -13.51 0.25
CA LYS A 55 5.65 -13.14 0.94
C LYS A 55 5.57 -13.37 2.46
N ILE A 56 4.47 -13.01 3.10
CA ILE A 56 4.23 -13.24 4.53
C ILE A 56 4.34 -14.74 4.86
N VAL A 57 3.69 -15.60 4.07
CA VAL A 57 3.78 -17.05 4.24
C VAL A 57 5.18 -17.58 3.93
N GLY A 58 5.84 -17.04 2.90
CA GLY A 58 7.22 -17.38 2.52
C GLY A 58 8.24 -17.07 3.63
N ASP A 59 7.99 -16.02 4.41
CA ASP A 59 8.77 -15.65 5.60
C ASP A 59 8.44 -16.53 6.83
N GLY A 60 7.57 -17.54 6.68
CA GLY A 60 7.16 -18.44 7.76
C GLY A 60 6.17 -17.81 8.75
N LYS A 61 5.46 -16.75 8.34
CA LYS A 61 4.47 -16.04 9.17
C LYS A 61 3.05 -16.47 8.82
N GLN A 62 2.09 -16.10 9.67
CA GLN A 62 0.67 -16.35 9.45
C GLN A 62 0.00 -15.12 8.82
N VAL A 63 -0.97 -15.34 7.93
CA VAL A 63 -1.72 -14.25 7.29
C VAL A 63 -3.23 -14.47 7.39
N VAL A 64 -3.96 -13.44 7.79
CA VAL A 64 -5.42 -13.39 7.70
C VAL A 64 -5.76 -12.55 6.47
N VAL A 65 -6.19 -13.19 5.39
CA VAL A 65 -6.47 -12.53 4.11
C VAL A 65 -7.93 -12.07 4.03
N VAL A 66 -8.12 -10.80 3.66
CA VAL A 66 -9.45 -10.18 3.59
C VAL A 66 -9.69 -9.59 2.21
N GLY A 67 -10.89 -9.78 1.68
CA GLY A 67 -11.33 -9.20 0.42
C GLY A 67 -12.77 -9.58 0.06
N ARG A 68 -13.25 -9.09 -1.08
CA ARG A 68 -14.65 -9.31 -1.52
C ARG A 68 -14.86 -10.62 -2.28
N ARG A 69 -13.82 -11.11 -2.96
CA ARG A 69 -13.88 -12.29 -3.83
C ARG A 69 -13.54 -13.54 -3.04
N LYS A 70 -14.57 -14.18 -2.49
CA LYS A 70 -14.42 -15.34 -1.61
C LYS A 70 -13.65 -16.48 -2.29
N GLU A 71 -13.92 -16.73 -3.55
CA GLU A 71 -13.32 -17.82 -4.33
C GLU A 71 -11.79 -17.65 -4.43
N ASN A 72 -11.31 -16.43 -4.64
CA ASN A 72 -9.88 -16.13 -4.69
C ASN A 72 -9.22 -16.33 -3.32
N LEU A 73 -9.89 -15.93 -2.23
CA LEU A 73 -9.37 -16.10 -0.87
C LEU A 73 -9.31 -17.57 -0.47
N ASP A 74 -10.37 -18.33 -0.74
CA ASP A 74 -10.45 -19.77 -0.46
C ASP A 74 -9.39 -20.54 -1.25
N ALA A 75 -9.18 -20.18 -2.52
CA ALA A 75 -8.12 -20.75 -3.35
C ALA A 75 -6.72 -20.42 -2.80
N PHE A 76 -6.50 -19.19 -2.31
CA PHE A 76 -5.25 -18.81 -1.68
C PHE A 76 -4.97 -19.66 -0.44
N VAL A 77 -5.92 -19.77 0.49
CA VAL A 77 -5.77 -20.57 1.72
C VAL A 77 -5.47 -22.03 1.39
N LYS A 78 -6.21 -22.61 0.44
CA LYS A 78 -5.99 -24.00 -0.01
C LYS A 78 -4.57 -24.21 -0.53
N ASN A 79 -4.01 -23.24 -1.25
CA ASN A 79 -2.68 -23.35 -1.86
C ASN A 79 -1.53 -23.19 -0.85
N GLN A 80 -1.72 -22.45 0.25
CA GLN A 80 -0.66 -22.23 1.24
C GLN A 80 -0.51 -23.39 2.26
N GLY A 81 -1.58 -24.14 2.47
CA GLY A 81 -1.65 -25.23 3.45
C GLY A 81 -2.19 -24.79 4.81
N GLN A 82 -2.64 -25.77 5.59
CA GLN A 82 -3.29 -25.54 6.89
C GLN A 82 -2.39 -24.79 7.87
N GLY A 83 -2.98 -23.91 8.67
CA GLY A 83 -2.31 -23.17 9.75
C GLY A 83 -1.46 -21.99 9.30
N LYS A 84 -1.34 -21.71 8.00
CA LYS A 84 -0.57 -20.57 7.47
C LYS A 84 -1.44 -19.38 7.09
N ALA A 85 -2.67 -19.64 6.65
CA ALA A 85 -3.57 -18.59 6.21
C ALA A 85 -5.01 -18.87 6.61
N ASP A 86 -5.72 -17.81 7.02
CA ASP A 86 -7.17 -17.79 7.23
C ASP A 86 -7.79 -16.72 6.33
N ALA A 87 -9.07 -16.87 5.97
CA ALA A 87 -9.74 -15.99 5.02
C ALA A 87 -11.07 -15.45 5.55
N PHE A 88 -11.30 -14.15 5.36
CA PHE A 88 -12.56 -13.50 5.67
C PHE A 88 -13.06 -12.67 4.48
N GLN A 89 -14.32 -12.88 4.12
CA GLN A 89 -14.96 -12.05 3.11
C GLN A 89 -15.48 -10.78 3.75
N PHE A 90 -15.03 -9.62 3.28
CA PHE A 90 -15.51 -8.33 3.77
C PHE A 90 -15.38 -7.25 2.69
N ASP A 91 -16.35 -6.33 2.65
CA ASP A 91 -16.32 -5.14 1.80
C ASP A 91 -16.04 -3.89 2.67
N ILE A 92 -14.86 -3.32 2.50
CA ILE A 92 -14.39 -2.17 3.28
C ILE A 92 -15.19 -0.89 3.03
N THR A 93 -16.03 -0.85 1.99
CA THR A 93 -16.90 0.30 1.73
C THR A 93 -18.12 0.34 2.65
N LYS A 94 -18.40 -0.75 3.37
CA LYS A 94 -19.43 -0.84 4.42
C LYS A 94 -18.90 -0.26 5.72
N LEU A 95 -18.75 1.06 5.75
CA LEU A 95 -18.07 1.79 6.83
C LEU A 95 -18.66 1.51 8.22
N ASP A 96 -19.98 1.36 8.31
CA ASP A 96 -20.69 1.11 9.58
C ASP A 96 -20.50 -0.33 10.10
N GLU A 97 -20.10 -1.27 9.23
CA GLU A 97 -19.84 -2.66 9.60
C GLU A 97 -18.40 -2.90 10.08
N ILE A 98 -17.48 -1.94 9.82
CA ILE A 98 -16.04 -2.06 10.16
C ILE A 98 -15.79 -2.29 11.66
N PRO A 99 -16.45 -1.60 12.62
CA PRO A 99 -16.21 -1.84 14.03
C PRO A 99 -16.51 -3.29 14.44
N LYS A 100 -17.63 -3.85 13.95
CA LYS A 100 -17.99 -5.24 14.23
C LYS A 100 -17.02 -6.22 13.57
N PHE A 101 -16.66 -5.95 12.32
CA PHE A 101 -15.64 -6.73 11.62
C PHE A 101 -14.31 -6.77 12.39
N ALA A 102 -13.83 -5.65 12.91
CA ALA A 102 -12.59 -5.60 13.68
C ALA A 102 -12.68 -6.37 15.01
N GLU A 103 -13.81 -6.26 15.72
CA GLU A 103 -14.08 -7.05 16.93
C GLU A 103 -14.02 -8.56 16.64
N ASP A 104 -14.71 -9.01 15.60
CA ASP A 104 -14.77 -10.43 15.25
C ASP A 104 -13.38 -10.97 14.86
N ILE A 105 -12.63 -10.22 14.02
CA ILE A 105 -11.28 -10.61 13.60
C ILE A 105 -10.32 -10.67 14.78
N THR A 106 -10.32 -9.65 15.65
CA THR A 106 -9.40 -9.61 16.80
C THR A 106 -9.80 -10.58 17.91
N GLY A 107 -11.08 -10.96 18.00
CA GLY A 107 -11.55 -12.04 18.87
C GLY A 107 -11.06 -13.42 18.41
N ILE A 108 -11.07 -13.69 17.10
CA ILE A 108 -10.58 -14.95 16.52
C ILE A 108 -9.05 -15.00 16.47
N HIS A 109 -8.41 -13.85 16.19
CA HIS A 109 -6.96 -13.71 16.04
C HIS A 109 -6.41 -12.63 16.98
N PRO A 110 -6.43 -12.87 18.31
CA PRO A 110 -5.98 -11.89 19.30
C PRO A 110 -4.47 -11.60 19.24
N ASP A 111 -3.72 -12.43 18.51
CA ASP A 111 -2.28 -12.36 18.30
C ASP A 111 -1.88 -11.63 17.00
N ILE A 112 -2.82 -11.00 16.28
CA ILE A 112 -2.49 -10.09 15.17
C ILE A 112 -1.59 -8.97 15.70
N ASP A 113 -0.40 -8.86 15.11
CA ASP A 113 0.62 -7.86 15.43
C ASP A 113 0.95 -6.95 14.24
N CYS A 114 0.35 -7.18 13.07
CA CYS A 114 0.45 -6.30 11.92
C CYS A 114 -0.86 -6.26 11.14
N VAL A 115 -1.27 -5.06 10.72
CA VAL A 115 -2.40 -4.84 9.82
C VAL A 115 -1.90 -4.10 8.59
N ILE A 116 -2.18 -4.64 7.40
CA ILE A 116 -1.84 -4.03 6.11
C ILE A 116 -3.14 -3.70 5.39
N ILE A 117 -3.37 -2.41 5.11
CA ILE A 117 -4.50 -1.91 4.35
C ILE A 117 -4.05 -1.62 2.92
N ASN A 118 -4.35 -2.56 2.02
CA ASN A 118 -3.89 -2.53 0.63
C ASN A 118 -4.98 -2.20 -0.39
N SER A 119 -6.25 -2.39 -0.04
CA SER A 119 -7.37 -2.25 -0.97
C SER A 119 -7.44 -0.88 -1.66
N GLY A 120 -7.69 -0.87 -2.95
CA GLY A 120 -7.92 0.39 -3.66
C GLY A 120 -8.56 0.18 -5.03
N ILE A 121 -9.18 1.24 -5.54
CA ILE A 121 -9.68 1.32 -6.91
C ILE A 121 -9.19 2.61 -7.56
N GLN A 122 -9.08 2.60 -8.89
CA GLN A 122 -8.68 3.75 -9.68
C GLN A 122 -9.63 3.92 -10.86
N ARG A 123 -10.05 5.16 -11.14
CA ARG A 123 -10.99 5.53 -12.20
C ARG A 123 -10.48 6.76 -12.97
N GLY A 124 -10.76 6.78 -14.27
CA GLY A 124 -10.56 7.96 -15.11
C GLY A 124 -11.78 8.88 -15.02
N PHE A 125 -11.54 10.19 -14.89
CA PHE A 125 -12.59 11.21 -14.91
C PHE A 125 -12.16 12.40 -15.75
N ASP A 126 -13.05 12.88 -16.63
CA ASP A 126 -12.85 14.10 -17.42
C ASP A 126 -13.81 15.18 -16.93
N PHE A 127 -13.36 15.95 -15.92
CA PHE A 127 -14.16 17.03 -15.34
C PHE A 127 -14.37 18.22 -16.29
N SER A 128 -13.70 18.26 -17.45
CA SER A 128 -14.04 19.23 -18.51
C SER A 128 -15.34 18.88 -19.23
N LYS A 129 -15.84 17.64 -19.04
CA LYS A 129 -17.11 17.11 -19.55
C LYS A 129 -17.95 16.63 -18.37
N PRO A 130 -18.51 17.55 -17.57
CA PRO A 130 -19.18 17.23 -16.32
C PRO A 130 -20.33 16.21 -16.47
N GLU A 131 -21.00 16.20 -17.63
CA GLU A 131 -22.06 15.24 -17.97
C GLU A 131 -21.58 13.78 -18.07
N SER A 132 -20.28 13.55 -18.26
CA SER A 132 -19.67 12.21 -18.30
C SER A 132 -19.23 11.70 -16.93
N VAL A 133 -19.30 12.54 -15.89
CA VAL A 133 -18.79 12.22 -14.56
C VAL A 133 -19.88 11.56 -13.71
N ASP A 134 -19.68 10.29 -13.38
CA ASP A 134 -20.48 9.59 -12.39
C ASP A 134 -19.99 9.91 -10.97
N LEU A 135 -20.74 10.76 -10.27
CA LEU A 135 -20.44 11.15 -8.89
C LEU A 135 -20.54 9.99 -7.89
N SER A 136 -21.29 8.93 -8.21
CA SER A 136 -21.34 7.73 -7.37
C SER A 136 -20.02 6.97 -7.44
N ALA A 137 -19.39 6.90 -8.62
CA ALA A 137 -18.06 6.32 -8.80
C ALA A 137 -16.96 7.17 -8.12
N VAL A 138 -17.08 8.50 -8.19
CA VAL A 138 -16.19 9.43 -7.46
C VAL A 138 -16.26 9.16 -5.95
N THR A 139 -17.48 9.08 -5.41
CA THR A 139 -17.73 8.80 -3.98
C THR A 139 -17.20 7.43 -3.60
N LEU A 140 -17.47 6.40 -4.39
CA LEU A 140 -16.99 5.04 -4.15
C LEU A 140 -15.46 4.96 -4.12
N GLU A 141 -14.77 5.64 -5.05
CA GLU A 141 -13.31 5.68 -5.09
C GLU A 141 -12.74 6.36 -3.85
N PHE A 142 -13.30 7.50 -3.43
CA PHE A 142 -12.85 8.20 -2.23
C PHE A 142 -13.14 7.40 -0.95
N THR A 143 -14.33 6.78 -0.86
CA THR A 143 -14.69 5.89 0.25
C THR A 143 -13.75 4.70 0.34
N THR A 144 -13.47 4.04 -0.79
CA THR A 144 -12.59 2.87 -0.83
C THR A 144 -11.16 3.24 -0.46
N ASN A 145 -10.61 4.31 -1.04
CA ASN A 145 -9.18 4.60 -0.95
C ASN A 145 -8.79 5.43 0.29
N TYR A 146 -9.75 6.09 0.94
CA TYR A 146 -9.48 7.01 2.05
C TYR A 146 -10.39 6.80 3.26
N LEU A 147 -11.71 6.92 3.11
CA LEU A 147 -12.59 6.84 4.30
C LEU A 147 -12.53 5.47 4.97
N SER A 148 -12.53 4.39 4.17
CA SER A 148 -12.38 3.04 4.72
C SER A 148 -11.06 2.86 5.48
N TYR A 149 -9.98 3.50 5.02
CA TYR A 149 -8.68 3.45 5.68
C TYR A 149 -8.74 4.11 7.06
N ILE A 150 -9.43 5.24 7.20
CA ILE A 150 -9.63 5.90 8.50
C ILE A 150 -10.46 5.02 9.44
N HIS A 151 -11.55 4.45 8.95
CA HIS A 151 -12.41 3.56 9.75
C HIS A 151 -11.66 2.32 10.22
N LEU A 152 -10.93 1.65 9.32
CA LEU A 152 -10.11 0.49 9.63
C LEU A 152 -8.99 0.85 10.62
N THR A 153 -8.31 1.98 10.41
CA THR A 153 -7.29 2.48 11.35
C THR A 153 -7.88 2.64 12.74
N THR A 154 -9.01 3.33 12.86
CA THR A 154 -9.68 3.56 14.14
C THR A 154 -10.08 2.25 14.82
N ALA A 155 -10.60 1.30 14.05
CA ALA A 155 -11.09 0.02 14.57
C ALA A 155 -9.96 -0.91 15.03
N PHE A 156 -8.80 -0.93 14.35
CA PHE A 156 -7.69 -1.83 14.67
C PHE A 156 -6.60 -1.21 15.55
N LEU A 157 -6.49 0.13 15.63
CA LEU A 157 -5.39 0.79 16.36
C LEU A 157 -5.38 0.41 17.84
N SER A 158 -6.54 0.40 18.51
CA SER A 158 -6.60 0.05 19.94
C SER A 158 -6.11 -1.38 20.21
N HIS A 159 -6.38 -2.32 19.30
CA HIS A 159 -5.86 -3.69 19.39
C HIS A 159 -4.34 -3.71 19.31
N LEU A 160 -3.77 -3.03 18.31
CA LEU A 160 -2.31 -2.97 18.10
C LEU A 160 -1.58 -2.27 19.26
N GLN A 161 -2.18 -1.23 19.86
CA GLN A 161 -1.61 -0.51 21.00
C GLN A 161 -1.58 -1.34 22.29
N LYS A 162 -2.48 -2.32 22.44
CA LYS A 162 -2.56 -3.21 23.61
C LYS A 162 -1.57 -4.37 23.54
N GLN A 163 -0.96 -4.63 22.38
CA GLN A 163 0.02 -5.68 22.22
C GLN A 163 1.30 -5.37 23.01
N LYS A 164 1.93 -6.41 23.54
CA LYS A 164 3.16 -6.27 24.36
C LYS A 164 4.41 -5.95 23.54
N ASN A 165 4.43 -6.42 22.29
CA ASN A 165 5.55 -6.25 21.38
C ASN A 165 5.26 -5.12 20.40
N GLU A 166 6.30 -4.71 19.66
CA GLU A 166 6.11 -3.79 18.54
C GLU A 166 5.11 -4.36 17.53
N THR A 167 4.17 -3.52 17.11
CA THR A 167 3.17 -3.83 16.08
C THR A 167 3.27 -2.87 14.91
N ALA A 168 2.59 -3.15 13.81
CA ALA A 168 2.52 -2.25 12.67
C ALA A 168 1.13 -2.08 12.08
N LEU A 169 0.89 -0.87 11.57
CA LEU A 169 -0.21 -0.53 10.69
C LEU A 169 0.39 0.03 9.39
N MET A 170 0.19 -0.70 8.30
CA MET A 170 0.80 -0.42 7.00
C MET A 170 -0.24 -0.02 5.96
N TYR A 171 0.11 0.93 5.10
CA TYR A 171 -0.80 1.50 4.12
C TYR A 171 -0.23 1.42 2.71
N THR A 172 -0.97 0.80 1.79
CA THR A 172 -0.67 0.93 0.36
C THR A 172 -1.24 2.25 -0.18
N SER A 173 -0.38 3.25 -0.30
CA SER A 173 -0.65 4.57 -0.87
C SER A 173 -0.42 4.54 -2.40
N SER A 174 0.26 5.53 -2.96
CA SER A 174 0.67 5.58 -4.37
C SER A 174 1.73 6.66 -4.58
N GLY A 175 2.60 6.53 -5.58
CA GLY A 175 3.40 7.65 -6.09
C GLY A 175 2.54 8.84 -6.55
N LEU A 176 1.28 8.59 -6.95
CA LEU A 176 0.31 9.63 -7.28
C LEU A 176 -0.22 10.42 -6.07
N ALA A 177 0.11 9.99 -4.84
CA ALA A 177 -0.07 10.83 -3.65
C ALA A 177 0.92 12.01 -3.62
N LEU A 178 2.08 11.85 -4.27
CA LEU A 178 3.16 12.84 -4.30
C LEU A 178 3.03 13.78 -5.48
N ILE A 179 2.86 13.22 -6.69
CA ILE A 179 2.70 14.01 -7.92
C ILE A 179 1.49 13.49 -8.71
N PRO A 180 0.45 14.32 -8.92
CA PRO A 180 -0.78 13.89 -9.56
C PRO A 180 -0.65 13.80 -11.09
N ILE A 181 -1.60 13.10 -11.71
CA ILE A 181 -1.80 13.10 -13.15
C ILE A 181 -3.24 13.50 -13.49
N THR A 182 -3.46 14.05 -14.68
CA THR A 182 -4.75 14.64 -15.08
C THR A 182 -5.87 13.63 -15.23
N ARG A 183 -5.56 12.42 -15.71
CA ARG A 183 -6.55 11.39 -16.05
C ARG A 183 -7.40 10.94 -14.85
N CYS A 184 -6.80 10.80 -13.67
CA CYS A 184 -7.45 10.22 -12.49
C CYS A 184 -7.32 11.16 -11.29
N ALA A 185 -7.83 12.39 -11.45
CA ALA A 185 -7.73 13.44 -10.44
C ALA A 185 -8.30 13.04 -9.07
N ASN A 186 -9.47 12.36 -9.04
CA ASN A 186 -10.09 11.92 -7.79
C ASN A 186 -9.26 10.83 -7.08
N TYR A 187 -8.67 9.89 -7.83
CA TYR A 187 -7.72 8.92 -7.28
C TYR A 187 -6.52 9.63 -6.66
N CYS A 188 -5.90 10.56 -7.38
CA CYS A 188 -4.76 11.34 -6.88
C CYS A 188 -5.14 12.09 -5.60
N ALA A 189 -6.30 12.75 -5.57
CA ALA A 189 -6.80 13.45 -4.39
C ALA A 189 -7.00 12.50 -3.19
N SER A 190 -7.60 11.32 -3.41
CA SER A 190 -7.79 10.32 -2.35
C SER A 190 -6.47 9.80 -1.77
N LYS A 191 -5.46 9.60 -2.62
CA LYS A 191 -4.12 9.13 -2.18
C LYS A 191 -3.31 10.24 -1.52
N ALA A 192 -3.43 11.49 -1.96
CA ALA A 192 -2.86 12.64 -1.26
C ALA A 192 -3.50 12.84 0.12
N ALA A 193 -4.83 12.70 0.22
CA ALA A 193 -5.54 12.75 1.50
C ALA A 193 -5.07 11.65 2.46
N LEU A 194 -4.92 10.41 1.96
CA LEU A 194 -4.37 9.30 2.73
C LEU A 194 -2.93 9.59 3.20
N HIS A 195 -2.06 10.06 2.31
CA HIS A 195 -0.68 10.38 2.65
C HIS A 195 -0.60 11.45 3.76
N HIS A 196 -1.38 12.53 3.64
CA HIS A 196 -1.46 13.55 4.69
C HIS A 196 -1.98 13.02 6.03
N PHE A 197 -2.99 12.14 5.99
CA PHE A 197 -3.47 11.45 7.17
C PHE A 197 -2.37 10.60 7.83
N VAL A 198 -1.62 9.81 7.04
CA VAL A 198 -0.57 8.92 7.55
C VAL A 198 0.57 9.69 8.23
N LEU A 199 0.96 10.85 7.73
CA LEU A 199 1.98 11.69 8.39
C LEU A 199 1.53 12.16 9.77
N CYS A 200 0.30 12.66 9.86
CA CYS A 200 -0.26 13.16 11.11
C CYS A 200 -0.45 12.00 12.09
N LEU A 201 -0.98 10.88 11.60
CA LEU A 201 -1.17 9.66 12.37
C LEU A 201 0.16 9.15 12.94
N ARG A 202 1.24 9.14 12.15
CA ARG A 202 2.56 8.67 12.60
C ARG A 202 3.05 9.47 13.82
N GLU A 203 2.92 10.79 13.79
CA GLU A 203 3.30 11.65 14.92
C GLU A 203 2.36 11.50 16.13
N GLN A 204 1.06 11.31 15.91
CA GLN A 204 0.10 11.06 17.00
C GLN A 204 0.34 9.70 17.67
N VAL A 205 0.60 8.65 16.90
CA VAL A 205 0.81 7.29 17.38
C VAL A 205 2.15 7.15 18.10
N LYS A 206 3.18 7.87 17.64
CA LYS A 206 4.50 7.90 18.29
C LYS A 206 4.45 8.34 19.75
N ASP A 207 3.59 9.30 20.07
CA ASP A 207 3.37 9.79 21.44
C ASP A 207 2.21 9.06 22.15
N GLY A 208 1.55 8.14 21.46
CA GLY A 208 0.42 7.37 21.95
C GLY A 208 0.83 6.11 22.73
N PRO A 209 -0.16 5.34 23.24
CA PRO A 209 0.11 4.09 23.93
C PRO A 209 0.62 3.00 22.97
N GLY A 210 1.37 2.04 23.53
CA GLY A 210 1.94 0.91 22.80
C GLY A 210 3.19 1.29 21.99
N ASN A 211 3.69 0.34 21.19
CA ASN A 211 4.78 0.56 20.25
C ASN A 211 4.29 0.19 18.84
N VAL A 212 3.51 1.09 18.23
CA VAL A 212 2.89 0.86 16.92
C VAL A 212 3.66 1.63 15.84
N LYS A 213 4.16 0.91 14.85
CA LYS A 213 4.80 1.47 13.66
C LYS A 213 3.79 1.82 12.59
N ILE A 214 3.93 3.01 12.00
CA ILE A 214 3.09 3.48 10.89
C ILE A 214 3.92 3.47 9.60
N VAL A 215 3.63 2.51 8.73
CA VAL A 215 4.38 2.28 7.48
C VAL A 215 3.55 2.72 6.28
N GLU A 216 4.14 3.52 5.38
CA GLU A 216 3.49 3.91 4.13
C GLU A 216 4.25 3.36 2.93
N ILE A 217 3.53 2.70 2.02
CA ILE A 217 4.07 2.10 0.81
C ILE A 217 3.62 2.94 -0.38
N PHE A 218 4.55 3.33 -1.26
CA PHE A 218 4.27 4.17 -2.43
C PHE A 218 4.52 3.39 -3.73
N PRO A 219 3.57 2.54 -4.16
CA PRO A 219 3.68 1.87 -5.45
C PRO A 219 3.78 2.88 -6.61
N PRO A 220 4.60 2.60 -7.63
CA PRO A 220 4.43 3.20 -8.96
C PRO A 220 3.20 2.57 -9.64
N ALA A 221 3.01 2.80 -10.94
CA ALA A 221 2.13 1.91 -11.70
C ALA A 221 2.70 0.48 -11.66
N VAL A 222 1.87 -0.51 -11.33
CA VAL A 222 2.26 -1.93 -11.22
C VAL A 222 1.34 -2.78 -12.07
N GLN A 223 1.93 -3.70 -12.82
CA GLN A 223 1.21 -4.64 -13.70
C GLN A 223 0.29 -5.55 -12.88
N THR A 224 -0.97 -5.13 -12.73
CA THR A 224 -2.00 -5.82 -11.95
C THR A 224 -3.37 -5.63 -12.63
N GLU A 225 -4.38 -6.36 -12.15
CA GLU A 225 -5.76 -6.19 -12.59
C GLU A 225 -6.32 -4.78 -12.34
N LEU A 226 -5.71 -3.98 -11.45
CA LEU A 226 -6.16 -2.60 -11.17
C LEU A 226 -6.27 -1.78 -12.46
N HIS A 227 -5.38 -2.03 -13.43
CA HIS A 227 -5.30 -1.33 -14.70
C HIS A 227 -5.96 -2.08 -15.86
N ASP A 228 -6.58 -3.24 -15.64
CA ASP A 228 -7.21 -3.96 -16.75
C ASP A 228 -8.45 -3.22 -17.28
N GLU A 229 -8.94 -3.67 -18.44
CA GLU A 229 -10.09 -3.07 -19.13
C GLU A 229 -11.40 -3.23 -18.35
N LYS A 230 -11.50 -4.21 -17.44
CA LYS A 230 -12.68 -4.39 -16.58
C LYS A 230 -12.74 -3.29 -15.51
N HIS A 231 -11.59 -2.89 -14.97
CA HIS A 231 -11.52 -1.92 -13.88
C HIS A 231 -11.29 -0.48 -14.39
N GLN A 232 -10.64 -0.32 -15.55
CA GLN A 232 -10.33 0.96 -16.20
C GLN A 232 -10.61 0.85 -17.70
N PRO A 233 -11.89 0.89 -18.14
CA PRO A 233 -12.28 0.63 -19.53
C PRO A 233 -11.75 1.66 -20.54
N ASP A 234 -11.26 2.80 -20.06
CA ASP A 234 -10.62 3.83 -20.87
C ASP A 234 -9.13 3.56 -21.18
N ILE A 235 -8.53 2.52 -20.57
CA ILE A 235 -7.16 2.08 -20.85
C ILE A 235 -7.18 0.75 -21.62
N LYS A 236 -6.49 0.71 -22.76
CA LYS A 236 -6.22 -0.55 -23.48
C LYS A 236 -4.96 -1.23 -22.96
N ASP A 237 -4.96 -2.56 -22.89
CA ASP A 237 -3.81 -3.36 -22.44
C ASP A 237 -3.26 -2.95 -21.05
N GLY A 238 -4.10 -2.33 -20.20
CA GLY A 238 -3.59 -1.63 -19.02
C GLY A 238 -2.93 -2.52 -17.97
N GLY A 239 -3.23 -3.82 -17.94
CA GLY A 239 -2.53 -4.79 -17.09
C GLY A 239 -1.03 -4.93 -17.40
N LYS A 240 -0.56 -4.43 -18.54
CA LYS A 240 0.87 -4.38 -18.93
C LYS A 240 1.54 -3.06 -18.56
N ILE A 241 0.80 -2.09 -18.02
CA ILE A 241 1.33 -0.78 -17.66
C ILE A 241 2.14 -0.88 -16.37
N GLY A 242 3.30 -0.23 -16.39
CA GLY A 242 4.14 -0.04 -15.22
C GLY A 242 5.08 -1.21 -14.94
N MET A 243 5.54 -1.24 -13.70
CA MET A 243 6.53 -2.18 -13.21
C MET A 243 5.95 -3.60 -13.09
N PRO A 244 6.69 -4.66 -13.46
CA PRO A 244 6.25 -6.03 -13.23
C PRO A 244 5.94 -6.29 -11.75
N LEU A 245 4.80 -6.91 -11.45
CA LEU A 245 4.35 -7.17 -10.07
C LEU A 245 5.40 -7.91 -9.24
N LYS A 246 6.06 -8.91 -9.82
CA LYS A 246 7.13 -9.66 -9.13
C LYS A 246 8.27 -8.73 -8.72
N GLN A 247 8.74 -7.90 -9.64
CA GLN A 247 9.83 -6.96 -9.37
C GLN A 247 9.43 -5.95 -8.28
N TYR A 248 8.24 -5.36 -8.39
CA TYR A 248 7.70 -4.45 -7.37
C TYR A 248 7.62 -5.14 -5.99
N THR A 249 7.14 -6.37 -5.95
CA THR A 249 6.97 -7.14 -4.72
C THR A 249 8.31 -7.41 -4.06
N GLU A 250 9.34 -7.82 -4.82
CA GLU A 250 10.68 -8.04 -4.28
C GLU A 250 11.28 -6.75 -3.70
N GLU A 251 11.24 -5.65 -4.46
CA GLU A 251 11.82 -4.38 -4.03
C GLU A 251 11.12 -3.79 -2.80
N SER A 252 9.77 -3.72 -2.82
CA SER A 252 9.02 -3.24 -1.65
C SER A 252 9.17 -4.14 -0.44
N TRP A 253 9.14 -5.47 -0.62
CA TRP A 253 9.26 -6.40 0.51
C TRP A 253 10.64 -6.30 1.18
N ALA A 254 11.71 -6.13 0.41
CA ALA A 254 13.06 -5.93 0.94
C ALA A 254 13.16 -4.72 1.88
N MET A 255 12.48 -3.61 1.54
CA MET A 255 12.41 -2.41 2.39
C MET A 255 11.55 -2.64 3.64
N ILE A 256 10.42 -3.35 3.49
CA ILE A 256 9.53 -3.71 4.60
C ILE A 256 10.26 -4.59 5.64
N VAL A 257 10.97 -5.64 5.21
CA VAL A 257 11.68 -6.54 6.14
C VAL A 257 12.88 -5.85 6.80
N LYS A 258 13.44 -4.81 6.17
CA LYS A 258 14.47 -3.95 6.76
C LYS A 258 13.91 -2.97 7.81
N GLY A 259 12.58 -2.82 7.89
CA GLY A 259 11.91 -1.96 8.85
C GLY A 259 11.78 -0.50 8.41
N GLU A 260 11.81 -0.23 7.11
CA GLU A 260 11.59 1.12 6.59
C GLU A 260 10.13 1.56 6.77
N GLU A 261 9.91 2.77 7.30
CA GLU A 261 8.55 3.31 7.56
C GLU A 261 7.96 4.06 6.36
N ASN A 262 8.80 4.42 5.38
CA ASN A 262 8.39 4.93 4.08
C ASN A 262 8.99 4.02 3.00
N VAL A 263 8.15 3.42 2.16
CA VAL A 263 8.53 2.39 1.19
C VAL A 263 8.21 2.83 -0.25
N PRO A 264 8.93 3.82 -0.81
CA PRO A 264 8.75 4.22 -2.20
C PRO A 264 9.55 3.35 -3.17
N VAL A 265 8.90 2.84 -4.22
CA VAL A 265 9.49 1.88 -5.16
C VAL A 265 9.53 2.43 -6.59
N GLY A 266 10.60 2.10 -7.33
CA GLY A 266 10.79 2.52 -8.72
C GLY A 266 10.71 4.05 -8.87
N MET A 267 9.90 4.53 -9.83
CA MET A 267 9.73 5.96 -10.06
C MET A 267 9.22 6.73 -8.83
N SER A 268 8.43 6.10 -7.96
CA SER A 268 7.98 6.73 -6.71
C SER A 268 9.14 7.07 -5.78
N SER A 269 10.25 6.30 -5.81
CA SER A 269 11.46 6.60 -5.03
C SER A 269 12.10 7.93 -5.46
N ASN A 270 12.16 8.18 -6.77
CA ASN A 270 12.67 9.44 -7.30
C ASN A 270 11.80 10.63 -6.87
N LEU A 271 10.48 10.48 -6.98
CA LEU A 271 9.53 11.53 -6.59
C LEU A 271 9.58 11.80 -5.07
N PHE A 272 9.65 10.75 -4.26
CA PHE A 272 9.80 10.85 -2.82
C PHE A 272 11.08 11.60 -2.47
N ASN A 273 12.22 11.20 -3.02
CA ASN A 273 13.49 11.85 -2.73
C ASN A 273 13.53 13.33 -3.14
N LEU A 274 12.82 13.70 -4.21
CA LEU A 274 12.80 15.06 -4.73
C LEU A 274 11.94 16.02 -3.90
N PHE A 275 10.78 15.57 -3.41
CA PHE A 275 9.80 16.47 -2.76
C PHE A 275 9.55 16.13 -1.29
N GLU A 276 9.51 14.85 -0.97
CA GLU A 276 8.92 14.36 0.26
C GLU A 276 9.86 14.51 1.45
N ASN A 277 11.17 14.33 1.25
CA ASN A 277 12.18 14.58 2.29
C ASN A 277 12.10 16.02 2.81
N THR A 278 12.13 17.01 1.90
CA THR A 278 12.03 18.42 2.27
C THR A 278 10.69 18.75 2.92
N ARG A 279 9.58 18.20 2.40
CA ARG A 279 8.26 18.40 3.00
C ARG A 279 8.18 17.85 4.42
N GLN A 280 8.68 16.63 4.67
CA GLN A 280 8.70 16.03 6.00
C GLN A 280 9.59 16.81 6.97
N GLU A 281 10.73 17.35 6.52
CA GLU A 281 11.53 18.25 7.36
C GLU A 281 10.73 19.48 7.82
N GLN A 282 9.98 20.13 6.93
CA GLN A 282 9.14 21.27 7.29
C GLN A 282 7.96 20.86 8.17
N PHE A 283 7.34 19.71 7.89
CA PHE A 283 6.29 19.16 8.73
C PHE A 283 6.79 18.91 10.17
N HIS A 284 7.95 18.28 10.36
CA HIS A 284 8.50 18.05 11.69
C HIS A 284 8.86 19.35 12.42
N LYS A 285 9.29 20.41 11.70
CA LYS A 285 9.47 21.74 12.31
C LYS A 285 8.13 22.29 12.83
N MET A 286 7.07 22.19 12.03
CA MET A 286 5.73 22.61 12.45
C MET A 286 5.23 21.82 13.67
N VAL A 287 5.42 20.49 13.68
CA VAL A 287 5.05 19.63 14.81
C VAL A 287 5.79 20.04 16.09
N LYS A 288 7.10 20.32 16.01
CA LYS A 288 7.89 20.80 17.16
C LYS A 288 7.39 22.14 17.69
N MET A 289 7.07 23.08 16.80
CA MET A 289 6.50 24.38 17.18
C MET A 289 5.15 24.22 17.90
N MET A 290 4.26 23.35 17.41
CA MET A 290 2.94 23.12 18.03
C MET A 290 3.03 22.44 19.40
N LYS A 291 4.03 21.59 19.65
CA LYS A 291 4.22 20.88 20.93
C LYS A 291 4.84 21.74 22.05
N GLY A 292 5.14 23.02 21.80
CA GLY A 292 5.58 23.96 22.84
C GLY A 292 7.09 23.94 23.13
N GLY A 293 7.94 23.65 22.14
CA GLY A 293 9.38 23.90 22.26
C GLY A 293 9.73 25.35 21.86
N PRO A 294 10.69 26.01 22.55
CA PRO A 294 11.14 27.38 22.26
C PRO A 294 11.66 27.58 20.83
#